data_AF-A0A958JU55-F1
#
_entry.id   AF-A0A958JU55-F1
#
_cell.length_a   1.000
_cell.length_b   1.000
_cell.length_c   1.000
_cell.angle_alpha   90.00
_cell.angle_beta   90.00
_cell.angle_gamma   90.00
#
_symmetry.space_group_name_H-M   'P 1'
#
loop_
_entity.id
_entity.type
_entity.pdbx_description
1 polymer ?
#
loop_
_entity_poly.entity_id
_entity_poly.type
_entity_poly.pdbx_seq_one_letter_code
_entity_poly.pdbx_strand_id
1 'polypeptide(L)'
;MKHTGETGCALLVVMILLTLGMIIGAGMTDSAGSNTKTRALVKTRSEYYYQVEETLNKTAGWLQENSKYLVDAFTEANFDNNFDLGSPSLGSNEGEHFGVFSMVKMKGTDNSVMLSNNSFFGTPAFPSVEHIDTGASFDAVASFQNADLGLANARVILIWARETADNYEPIYRVDVVTGNNPDRGSRIFTLLWFQEVRRRSTVVIS
;
A
#
# COMPACT_ATOMS: atom_id res chain seq x y z
N MET A 1 -58.13 35.13 49.10
CA MET A 1 -56.69 35.00 49.44
C MET A 1 -56.28 33.57 49.08
N LYS A 2 -55.17 33.40 48.36
CA LYS A 2 -54.49 32.12 47.99
C LYS A 2 -55.15 31.22 46.91
N HIS A 3 -54.92 31.54 45.63
CA HIS A 3 -54.78 30.53 44.56
C HIS A 3 -53.53 30.75 43.67
N THR A 4 -52.70 31.76 43.99
CA THR A 4 -51.46 32.10 43.28
C THR A 4 -50.28 31.18 43.62
N GLY A 5 -50.37 30.37 44.67
CA GLY A 5 -49.28 29.47 45.10
C GLY A 5 -49.22 28.14 44.36
N GLU A 6 -50.37 27.56 44.02
CA GLU A 6 -50.46 26.22 43.40
C GLU A 6 -50.17 26.27 41.89
N THR A 7 -50.61 27.34 41.22
CA THR A 7 -50.35 27.60 39.80
C THR A 7 -48.89 27.95 39.53
N GLY A 8 -48.23 28.68 40.45
CA GLY A 8 -46.80 28.99 40.36
C GLY A 8 -45.91 27.75 40.55
N CYS A 9 -46.26 26.87 41.50
CA CYS A 9 -45.56 25.59 41.68
C CYS A 9 -45.75 24.66 40.48
N ALA A 10 -46.97 24.54 39.94
CA ALA A 10 -47.24 23.71 38.76
C ALA A 10 -46.45 24.18 37.53
N LEU A 11 -46.36 25.49 37.30
CA LEU A 11 -45.58 26.06 36.20
C LEU A 11 -44.08 25.78 36.34
N LEU A 12 -43.55 25.85 37.56
CA LEU A 12 -42.15 25.51 37.87
C LEU A 12 -41.84 24.03 37.58
N VAL A 13 -42.74 23.12 37.97
CA VAL A 13 -42.58 21.69 37.68
C VAL A 13 -42.56 21.43 36.17
N VAL A 14 -43.44 22.08 35.41
CA VAL A 14 -43.48 21.95 33.94
C VAL A 14 -42.20 22.50 33.29
N MET A 15 -41.69 23.65 33.75
CA MET A 15 -40.43 24.20 33.24
C MET A 15 -39.23 23.30 33.52
N ILE A 16 -39.16 22.70 34.71
CA ILE A 16 -38.10 21.73 35.06
C ILE A 16 -38.18 20.50 34.16
N LEU A 17 -39.39 19.96 33.93
CA LEU A 17 -39.59 18.79 33.07
C LEU A 17 -39.22 19.06 31.60
N LEU A 18 -39.57 20.24 31.06
CA LEU A 18 -39.20 20.65 29.71
C LEU A 18 -37.68 20.82 29.57
N THR A 19 -37.03 21.39 30.57
CA THR A 19 -35.56 21.58 30.58
C THR A 19 -34.84 20.23 30.62
N LEU A 20 -35.31 19.29 31.46
CA LEU A 20 -34.78 17.92 31.49
C LEU A 20 -35.01 17.19 30.15
N GLY A 21 -36.17 17.36 29.54
CA GLY A 21 -36.48 16.81 28.21
C GLY A 21 -35.53 17.31 27.12
N MET A 22 -35.20 18.61 27.14
CA MET A 22 -34.22 19.20 26.20
C MET A 22 -32.80 18.68 26.43
N ILE A 23 -32.36 18.52 27.69
CA ILE A 23 -31.03 17.98 28.02
C ILE A 23 -30.90 16.52 27.56
N ILE A 24 -31.92 15.69 27.81
CA ILE A 24 -31.94 14.28 27.39
C ILE A 24 -31.98 14.20 25.85
N GLY A 25 -32.82 15.02 25.20
CA GLY A 25 -32.91 15.07 23.73
C GLY A 25 -31.59 15.46 23.07
N ALA A 26 -30.90 16.50 23.58
CA ALA A 26 -29.59 16.93 23.09
C ALA A 26 -28.53 15.83 23.26
N GLY A 27 -28.51 15.16 24.42
CA GLY A 27 -27.59 14.04 24.67
C GLY A 27 -27.83 12.84 23.74
N MET A 28 -29.08 12.56 23.39
CA MET A 28 -29.43 11.49 22.43
C MET A 28 -29.04 11.86 21.00
N THR A 29 -29.22 13.11 20.57
CA THR A 29 -28.82 13.57 19.23
C THR A 29 -27.30 13.57 19.06
N ASP A 30 -26.55 13.98 20.09
CA ASP A 30 -25.09 13.94 20.07
C ASP A 30 -24.57 12.50 20.06
N SER A 31 -25.18 11.60 20.84
CA SER A 31 -24.83 10.18 20.84
C SER A 31 -25.15 9.50 19.50
N ALA A 32 -26.30 9.80 18.90
CA ALA A 32 -26.69 9.28 17.59
C ALA A 32 -25.79 9.81 16.46
N GLY A 33 -25.41 11.10 16.52
CA GLY A 33 -24.45 11.72 15.61
C GLY A 33 -23.06 11.08 15.71
N SER A 34 -22.58 10.85 16.94
CA SER A 34 -21.30 10.17 17.20
C SER A 34 -21.31 8.72 16.70
N ASN A 35 -22.39 7.98 16.96
CA ASN A 35 -22.55 6.59 16.51
C ASN A 35 -22.60 6.47 14.98
N THR A 36 -23.28 7.41 14.30
CA THR A 36 -23.35 7.44 12.83
C THR A 36 -21.99 7.74 12.20
N LYS A 37 -21.27 8.74 12.72
CA LYS A 37 -19.90 9.06 12.28
C LYS A 37 -18.96 7.89 12.51
N THR A 38 -19.04 7.24 13.67
CA THR A 38 -18.22 6.08 14.00
C THR A 38 -18.53 4.89 13.07
N ARG A 39 -19.81 4.59 12.81
CA ARG A 39 -20.20 3.52 11.87
C ARG A 39 -19.74 3.79 10.43
N ALA A 40 -19.91 5.01 9.94
CA ALA A 40 -19.45 5.39 8.60
C ALA A 40 -17.93 5.25 8.49
N LEU A 41 -17.19 5.72 9.50
CA LEU A 41 -15.73 5.62 9.55
C LEU A 41 -15.24 4.18 9.66
N VAL A 42 -15.91 3.33 10.44
CA VAL A 42 -15.61 1.88 10.51
C VAL A 42 -15.88 1.22 9.16
N LYS A 43 -17.01 1.50 8.51
CA LYS A 43 -17.34 0.96 7.19
C LYS A 43 -16.28 1.34 6.15
N THR A 44 -15.92 2.61 6.04
CA THR A 44 -14.88 3.07 5.11
C THR A 44 -13.52 2.42 5.40
N ARG A 45 -13.17 2.22 6.69
CA ARG A 45 -11.94 1.51 7.06
C ARG A 45 -11.96 0.04 6.62
N SER A 46 -13.10 -0.64 6.78
CA SER A 46 -13.26 -2.02 6.32
C SER A 46 -13.18 -2.13 4.80
N GLU A 47 -13.81 -1.21 4.06
CA GLU A 47 -13.72 -1.17 2.59
C GLU A 47 -12.27 -1.01 2.12
N TYR A 48 -11.52 -0.08 2.72
CA TYR A 48 -10.10 0.08 2.41
C TYR A 48 -9.26 -1.16 2.74
N TYR A 49 -9.56 -1.83 3.85
CA TYR A 49 -8.86 -3.07 4.20
C TYR A 49 -9.06 -4.16 3.15
N TYR A 50 -10.29 -4.39 2.68
CA TYR A 50 -10.56 -5.38 1.64
C TYR A 50 -9.92 -5.02 0.30
N GLN A 51 -9.95 -3.75 -0.09
CA GLN A 51 -9.27 -3.28 -1.30
C GLN A 51 -7.76 -3.50 -1.22
N VAL A 52 -7.18 -3.26 -0.05
CA VAL A 52 -5.74 -3.48 0.19
C VAL A 52 -5.39 -4.94 0.11
N GLU A 53 -6.16 -5.79 0.79
CA GLU A 53 -5.90 -7.23 0.83
C GLU A 53 -6.02 -7.84 -0.57
N GLU A 54 -7.05 -7.47 -1.34
CA GLU A 54 -7.18 -7.85 -2.74
C GLU A 54 -5.96 -7.40 -3.55
N THR A 55 -5.55 -6.13 -3.39
CA THR A 55 -4.46 -5.55 -4.16
C THR A 55 -3.11 -6.17 -3.82
N LEU A 56 -2.84 -6.45 -2.55
CA LEU A 56 -1.64 -7.15 -2.11
C LEU A 56 -1.59 -8.56 -2.68
N ASN A 57 -2.71 -9.30 -2.63
CA ASN A 57 -2.79 -10.67 -3.15
C ASN A 57 -2.59 -10.70 -4.67
N LYS A 58 -3.25 -9.79 -5.41
CA LYS A 58 -3.06 -9.67 -6.87
C LYS A 58 -1.64 -9.25 -7.24
N THR A 59 -1.04 -8.34 -6.49
CA THR A 59 0.35 -7.90 -6.72
C THR A 59 1.34 -9.04 -6.47
N ALA A 60 1.16 -9.81 -5.39
CA ALA A 60 1.96 -10.99 -5.11
C ALA A 60 1.76 -12.07 -6.19
N GLY A 61 0.52 -12.27 -6.67
CA GLY A 61 0.20 -13.15 -7.79
C GLY A 61 0.93 -12.74 -9.07
N TRP A 62 0.89 -11.45 -9.42
CA TRP A 62 1.61 -10.92 -10.59
C TRP A 62 3.12 -11.16 -10.48
N LEU A 63 3.73 -10.94 -9.31
CA LEU A 63 5.16 -11.22 -9.09
C LEU A 63 5.49 -12.71 -9.27
N GLN A 64 4.61 -13.61 -8.83
CA GLN A 64 4.78 -15.05 -9.00
C GLN A 64 4.64 -15.47 -10.47
N GLU A 65 3.59 -15.00 -11.15
CA GLU A 65 3.32 -15.30 -12.55
C GLU A 65 4.43 -14.81 -13.48
N ASN A 66 5.01 -13.64 -13.18
CA ASN A 66 6.08 -13.04 -13.98
C ASN A 66 7.49 -13.35 -13.47
N SER A 67 7.62 -14.21 -12.46
CA SER A 67 8.91 -14.50 -11.80
C SER A 67 10.03 -14.93 -12.76
N LYS A 68 9.69 -15.65 -13.84
CA LYS A 68 10.63 -16.08 -14.88
C LYS A 68 11.17 -14.98 -15.78
N TYR A 69 10.44 -13.87 -15.90
CA TYR A 69 10.92 -12.67 -16.56
C TYR A 69 11.79 -11.85 -15.59
N LEU A 70 11.33 -11.70 -14.34
CA LEU A 70 12.01 -10.83 -13.37
C LEU A 70 13.36 -11.38 -12.91
N VAL A 71 13.54 -12.70 -12.88
CA VAL A 71 14.78 -13.33 -12.39
C VAL A 71 16.01 -12.99 -13.25
N ASP A 72 15.82 -12.72 -14.54
CA ASP A 72 16.92 -12.43 -15.47
C ASP A 72 17.73 -11.18 -15.06
N ALA A 73 17.06 -10.16 -14.51
CA ALA A 73 17.71 -8.97 -13.97
C ALA A 73 18.69 -9.26 -12.82
N PHE A 74 18.56 -10.41 -12.16
CA PHE A 74 19.32 -10.76 -10.96
C PHE A 74 20.38 -11.84 -11.20
N THR A 75 20.67 -12.17 -12.46
CA THR A 75 21.94 -12.84 -12.78
C THR A 75 23.10 -11.88 -12.51
N GLU A 76 24.28 -12.37 -12.10
CA GLU A 76 25.43 -11.50 -11.76
C GLU A 76 25.72 -10.47 -12.86
N ALA A 77 25.82 -10.93 -14.10
CA ALA A 77 26.09 -10.08 -15.25
C ALA A 77 25.03 -9.00 -15.48
N ASN A 78 23.73 -9.32 -15.34
CA ASN A 78 22.67 -8.34 -15.55
C ASN A 78 22.51 -7.42 -14.35
N PHE A 79 22.70 -7.93 -13.13
CA PHE A 79 22.54 -7.14 -11.92
C PHE A 79 23.57 -6.00 -11.87
N ASP A 80 24.85 -6.34 -12.05
CA ASP A 80 25.93 -5.37 -12.01
C ASP A 80 25.86 -4.36 -13.17
N ASN A 81 25.21 -4.71 -14.28
CA ASN A 81 24.98 -3.81 -15.41
C ASN A 81 23.80 -2.86 -15.21
N ASN A 82 22.79 -3.26 -14.44
CA ASN A 82 21.54 -2.51 -14.31
C ASN A 82 21.37 -1.82 -12.97
N PHE A 83 22.10 -2.24 -11.93
CA PHE A 83 21.90 -1.77 -10.56
C PHE A 83 23.17 -1.32 -9.85
N ASP A 84 23.01 -0.35 -8.96
CA ASP A 84 24.01 0.05 -7.97
C ASP A 84 23.52 -0.37 -6.57
N LEU A 85 24.34 -1.16 -5.86
CA LEU A 85 24.11 -1.53 -4.47
C LEU A 85 24.89 -0.60 -3.54
N GLY A 86 24.22 0.01 -2.57
CA GLY A 86 24.85 1.01 -1.71
C GLY A 86 24.25 1.13 -0.32
N SER A 87 24.64 2.22 0.36
CA SER A 87 24.02 2.57 1.63
C SER A 87 22.54 2.89 1.43
N PRO A 88 21.69 2.55 2.41
CA PRO A 88 20.27 2.83 2.32
C PRO A 88 20.02 4.32 2.08
N SER A 89 19.23 4.64 1.07
CA SER A 89 18.93 6.01 0.69
C SER A 89 17.53 6.13 0.08
N LEU A 90 17.10 7.37 -0.09
CA LEU A 90 15.89 7.74 -0.80
C LEU A 90 16.19 7.81 -2.31
N GLY A 91 15.26 7.34 -3.12
CA GLY A 91 15.34 7.41 -4.58
C GLY A 91 14.89 8.76 -5.12
N SER A 92 15.35 9.16 -6.30
CA SER A 92 14.86 10.38 -6.98
C SER A 92 13.48 10.20 -7.63
N ASN A 93 13.00 8.96 -7.77
CA ASN A 93 11.68 8.66 -8.33
C ASN A 93 10.54 8.74 -7.30
N GLU A 94 10.76 9.44 -6.19
CA GLU A 94 9.76 9.68 -5.14
C GLU A 94 8.65 10.61 -5.62
N GLY A 95 7.39 10.22 -5.42
CA GLY A 95 6.28 11.17 -5.48
C GLY A 95 6.38 12.17 -4.32
N GLU A 96 5.67 13.30 -4.42
CA GLU A 96 5.76 14.42 -3.45
C GLU A 96 5.46 14.05 -1.98
N HIS A 97 4.90 12.86 -1.72
CA HIS A 97 4.35 12.49 -0.42
C HIS A 97 4.88 11.18 0.20
N PHE A 98 5.56 10.32 -0.58
CA PHE A 98 5.90 8.97 -0.11
C PHE A 98 7.32 8.55 -0.48
N GLY A 99 8.25 8.82 0.44
CA GLY A 99 9.64 8.40 0.33
C GLY A 99 9.79 6.90 0.05
N VAL A 100 10.80 6.57 -0.74
CA VAL A 100 11.12 5.24 -1.27
C VAL A 100 12.52 4.90 -0.81
N PHE A 101 12.58 4.32 0.37
CA PHE A 101 13.84 3.85 0.92
C PHE A 101 14.28 2.55 0.26
N SER A 102 15.49 2.54 -0.31
CA SER A 102 16.11 1.36 -0.89
C SER A 102 17.65 1.39 -0.77
N MET A 103 18.27 0.21 -0.74
CA MET A 103 19.72 0.04 -0.92
C MET A 103 20.11 -0.22 -2.38
N VAL A 104 19.13 -0.42 -3.28
CA VAL A 104 19.35 -0.74 -4.70
C VAL A 104 18.79 0.38 -5.58
N LYS A 105 19.65 0.94 -6.43
CA LYS A 105 19.29 1.97 -7.41
C LYS A 105 19.52 1.49 -8.83
N MET A 106 18.85 2.11 -9.80
CA MET A 106 19.21 1.94 -11.21
C MET A 106 20.60 2.51 -11.46
N LYS A 107 21.47 1.72 -12.14
CA LYS A 107 22.88 2.04 -12.31
C LYS A 107 23.11 3.42 -12.90
N GLY A 108 24.00 4.20 -12.29
CA GLY A 108 24.34 5.55 -12.73
C GLY A 108 23.23 6.58 -12.54
N THR A 109 22.20 6.27 -11.73
CA THR A 109 21.10 7.18 -11.43
C THR A 109 20.78 7.19 -9.93
N ASP A 110 20.01 8.19 -9.49
CA ASP A 110 19.47 8.23 -8.14
C ASP A 110 18.13 7.51 -7.97
N ASN A 111 17.56 6.94 -9.03
CA ASN A 111 16.24 6.31 -8.99
C ASN A 111 16.29 4.98 -8.23
N SER A 112 15.35 4.76 -7.31
CA SER A 112 15.10 3.44 -6.76
C SER A 112 14.49 2.54 -7.82
N VAL A 113 14.80 1.25 -7.72
CA VAL A 113 14.19 0.23 -8.59
C VAL A 113 12.75 0.00 -8.13
N MET A 114 11.79 0.43 -8.95
CA MET A 114 10.36 0.46 -8.61
C MET A 114 9.48 0.07 -9.79
N LEU A 115 8.45 -0.73 -9.52
CA LEU A 115 7.25 -0.85 -10.34
C LEU A 115 6.11 -0.10 -9.64
N SER A 116 5.28 0.64 -10.37
CA SER A 116 4.08 1.30 -9.81
C SER A 116 2.99 1.32 -10.86
N ASN A 117 1.75 1.05 -10.45
CA ASN A 117 0.57 1.18 -11.32
C ASN A 117 0.01 2.62 -11.37
N ASN A 118 0.62 3.55 -10.64
CA ASN A 118 0.21 4.94 -10.60
C ASN A 118 1.43 5.86 -10.39
N SER A 119 1.64 6.80 -11.32
CA SER A 119 2.78 7.72 -11.32
C SER A 119 2.76 8.73 -10.17
N PHE A 120 1.60 8.96 -9.55
CA PHE A 120 1.48 9.84 -8.38
C PHE A 120 2.30 9.33 -7.18
N PHE A 121 2.44 8.00 -7.05
CA PHE A 121 3.14 7.37 -5.92
C PHE A 121 4.61 7.04 -6.20
N GLY A 122 5.11 7.51 -7.35
CA GLY A 122 6.49 7.37 -7.78
C GLY A 122 6.60 7.09 -9.27
N THR A 123 7.75 7.43 -9.85
CA THR A 123 8.04 7.12 -11.26
C THR A 123 8.64 5.71 -11.35
N PRO A 124 7.99 4.74 -12.02
CA PRO A 124 8.57 3.42 -12.18
C PRO A 124 9.93 3.46 -12.88
N ALA A 125 10.84 2.63 -12.40
CA ALA A 125 12.15 2.43 -12.98
C ALA A 125 12.56 0.98 -12.73
N PHE A 126 12.60 0.18 -13.79
CA PHE A 126 13.03 -1.21 -13.76
C PHE A 126 13.67 -1.52 -15.12
N PRO A 127 14.77 -2.29 -15.20
CA PRO A 127 15.37 -2.61 -16.48
C PRO A 127 14.42 -3.42 -17.35
N SER A 128 14.60 -3.35 -18.67
CA SER A 128 14.02 -4.36 -19.55
C SER A 128 14.64 -5.72 -19.22
N VAL A 129 13.82 -6.76 -19.18
CA VAL A 129 14.25 -8.11 -18.82
C VAL A 129 13.83 -9.12 -19.87
N GLU A 130 14.39 -10.32 -19.82
CA GLU A 130 14.00 -11.42 -20.69
C GLU A 130 13.45 -12.61 -19.90
N HIS A 131 12.61 -13.40 -20.57
CA HIS A 131 12.17 -14.67 -20.01
C HIS A 131 13.33 -15.67 -19.98
N ILE A 132 13.72 -16.14 -18.80
CA ILE A 132 14.92 -16.98 -18.63
C ILE A 132 14.92 -18.27 -19.47
N ASP A 133 13.74 -18.86 -19.76
CA ASP A 133 13.68 -20.09 -20.57
C ASP A 133 13.60 -19.83 -22.09
N THR A 134 13.15 -18.64 -22.53
CA THR A 134 12.79 -18.41 -23.95
C THR A 134 13.50 -17.22 -24.59
N GLY A 135 14.16 -16.37 -23.80
CA GLY A 135 14.78 -15.12 -24.27
C GLY A 135 13.77 -14.08 -24.75
N ALA A 136 12.48 -14.25 -24.46
CA ALA A 136 11.45 -13.29 -24.87
C ALA A 136 11.58 -12.01 -24.03
N SER A 137 11.76 -10.87 -24.70
CA SER A 137 11.81 -9.56 -24.05
C SER A 137 10.52 -9.22 -23.32
N PHE A 138 10.65 -8.56 -22.18
CA PHE A 138 9.55 -8.17 -21.30
C PHE A 138 9.80 -6.80 -20.68
N ASP A 139 8.81 -5.92 -20.82
CA ASP A 139 8.75 -4.63 -20.15
C ASP A 139 7.97 -4.77 -18.85
N ALA A 140 8.69 -4.94 -17.75
CA ALA A 140 8.09 -5.08 -16.43
C ALA A 140 7.33 -3.82 -16.00
N VAL A 141 7.79 -2.63 -16.39
CA VAL A 141 7.15 -1.36 -16.04
C VAL A 141 5.78 -1.27 -16.71
N ALA A 142 5.74 -1.42 -18.04
CA ALA A 142 4.48 -1.35 -18.78
C ALA A 142 3.53 -2.50 -18.40
N SER A 143 4.05 -3.71 -18.21
CA SER A 143 3.23 -4.86 -17.81
C SER A 143 2.60 -4.66 -16.42
N PHE A 144 3.37 -4.17 -15.45
CA PHE A 144 2.86 -3.90 -14.11
C PHE A 144 1.84 -2.75 -14.09
N GLN A 145 2.08 -1.69 -14.86
CA GLN A 145 1.15 -0.56 -14.97
C GLN A 145 -0.22 -0.95 -15.53
N ASN A 146 -0.23 -1.89 -16.47
CA ASN A 146 -1.47 -2.33 -17.14
C ASN A 146 -2.13 -3.55 -16.47
N ALA A 147 -1.55 -4.09 -15.39
CA ALA A 147 -2.10 -5.24 -14.69
C ALA A 147 -3.36 -4.89 -13.89
N ASP A 148 -4.34 -5.81 -13.87
CA ASP A 148 -5.44 -5.74 -12.89
C ASP A 148 -4.91 -6.14 -11.52
N LEU A 149 -4.45 -5.14 -10.78
CA LEU A 149 -4.00 -5.29 -9.40
C LEU A 149 -5.10 -4.99 -8.39
N GLY A 150 -6.36 -4.78 -8.80
CA GLY A 150 -7.45 -4.41 -7.90
C GLY A 150 -7.69 -2.89 -7.85
N LEU A 151 -8.41 -2.45 -6.81
CA LEU A 151 -8.95 -1.08 -6.74
C LEU A 151 -8.00 -0.05 -6.08
N ALA A 152 -6.95 -0.50 -5.40
CA ALA A 152 -5.96 0.38 -4.78
C ALA A 152 -4.71 0.53 -5.65
N ASN A 153 -3.91 1.56 -5.35
CA ASN A 153 -2.64 1.76 -6.04
C ASN A 153 -1.58 0.86 -5.40
N ALA A 154 -0.73 0.24 -6.22
CA ALA A 154 0.32 -0.65 -5.79
C ALA A 154 1.66 -0.17 -6.36
N ARG A 155 2.70 -0.28 -5.53
CA ARG A 155 4.08 -0.17 -5.97
C ARG A 155 4.93 -1.27 -5.36
N VAL A 156 5.84 -1.80 -6.16
CA VAL A 156 6.83 -2.80 -5.77
C VAL A 156 8.20 -2.16 -5.83
N ILE A 157 8.92 -2.18 -4.73
CA ILE A 157 10.23 -1.52 -4.59
C ILE A 157 11.24 -2.61 -4.27
N LEU A 158 12.30 -2.73 -5.06
CA LEU A 158 13.43 -3.56 -4.69
C LEU A 158 14.19 -2.82 -3.58
N ILE A 159 14.18 -3.34 -2.37
CA ILE A 159 14.79 -2.67 -1.20
C ILE A 159 16.21 -3.16 -0.93
N TRP A 160 16.51 -4.40 -1.32
CA TRP A 160 17.80 -5.03 -1.17
C TRP A 160 17.92 -6.23 -2.11
N ALA A 161 19.14 -6.69 -2.36
CA ALA A 161 19.43 -7.92 -3.07
C ALA A 161 20.59 -8.64 -2.37
N ARG A 162 20.38 -9.90 -2.01
CA ARG A 162 21.41 -10.73 -1.37
C ARG A 162 22.29 -11.36 -2.44
N GLU A 163 23.57 -11.07 -2.43
CA GLU A 163 24.55 -11.75 -3.28
C GLU A 163 24.67 -13.23 -2.89
N THR A 164 24.71 -14.10 -3.90
CA THR A 164 25.01 -15.52 -3.81
C THR A 164 26.08 -15.88 -4.85
N ALA A 165 26.56 -17.12 -4.86
CA ALA A 165 27.73 -17.51 -5.66
C ALA A 165 27.73 -17.07 -7.14
N ASP A 166 26.57 -17.01 -7.80
CA ASP A 166 26.46 -16.65 -9.23
C ASP A 166 25.27 -15.70 -9.53
N ASN A 167 24.52 -15.29 -8.51
CA ASN A 167 23.24 -14.58 -8.68
C ASN A 167 22.92 -13.71 -7.46
N TYR A 168 21.96 -12.81 -7.64
CA TYR A 168 21.36 -12.01 -6.59
C TYR A 168 19.96 -12.51 -6.26
N GLU A 169 19.60 -12.51 -4.98
CA GLU A 169 18.26 -12.83 -4.52
C GLU A 169 17.56 -11.54 -4.08
N PRO A 170 16.56 -11.07 -4.84
CA PRO A 170 15.91 -9.80 -4.55
C PRO A 170 14.96 -9.87 -3.38
N ILE A 171 14.93 -8.80 -2.59
CA ILE A 171 13.94 -8.55 -1.56
C ILE A 171 13.13 -7.33 -1.99
N TYR A 172 11.84 -7.56 -2.20
CA TYR A 172 10.90 -6.54 -2.59
C TYR A 172 10.04 -6.11 -1.42
N ARG A 173 9.73 -4.81 -1.39
CA ARG A 173 8.69 -4.22 -0.56
C ARG A 173 7.51 -3.88 -1.45
N VAL A 174 6.36 -4.46 -1.18
CA VAL A 174 5.10 -4.15 -1.85
C VAL A 174 4.34 -3.17 -0.97
N ASP A 175 4.14 -1.95 -1.46
CA ASP A 175 3.31 -0.94 -0.80
C ASP A 175 1.98 -0.83 -1.55
N VAL A 176 0.87 -0.95 -0.82
CA VAL A 176 -0.47 -0.66 -1.33
C VAL A 176 -0.99 0.61 -0.66
N VAL A 177 -1.38 1.57 -1.49
CA VAL A 177 -1.81 2.89 -1.06
C VAL A 177 -3.29 3.08 -1.36
N THR A 178 -4.07 3.26 -0.30
CA THR A 178 -5.51 3.58 -0.38
C THR A 178 -5.72 5.08 -0.40
N GLY A 179 -6.72 5.51 -1.18
CA GLY A 179 -7.06 6.91 -1.37
C GLY A 179 -6.23 7.56 -2.49
N ASN A 180 -6.91 8.13 -3.49
CA ASN A 180 -6.27 8.84 -4.61
C ASN A 180 -6.00 10.32 -4.31
N ASN A 181 -6.14 10.75 -3.05
CA ASN A 181 -5.95 12.14 -2.66
C ASN A 181 -5.29 12.19 -1.26
N PRO A 182 -4.08 12.77 -1.13
CA PRO A 182 -3.40 12.91 0.16
C PRO A 182 -4.22 13.72 1.18
N ASP A 183 -5.12 14.60 0.74
CA ASP A 183 -5.97 15.44 1.60
C ASP A 183 -7.08 14.66 2.31
N ARG A 184 -7.41 13.45 1.84
CA ARG A 184 -8.44 12.59 2.45
C ARG A 184 -7.87 11.52 3.38
N GLY A 185 -6.55 11.52 3.58
CA GLY A 185 -5.84 10.55 4.39
C GLY A 185 -5.55 9.27 3.60
N SER A 186 -4.35 9.20 3.03
CA SER A 186 -3.80 7.98 2.43
C SER A 186 -3.35 6.99 3.50
N ARG A 187 -3.51 5.69 3.25
CA ARG A 187 -2.91 4.64 4.11
C ARG A 187 -2.03 3.74 3.27
N ILE A 188 -0.86 3.43 3.79
CA ILE A 188 0.10 2.52 3.18
C ILE A 188 0.07 1.21 3.96
N PHE A 189 0.00 0.11 3.23
CA PHE A 189 0.15 -1.24 3.76
C PHE A 189 1.32 -1.90 3.04
N THR A 190 2.19 -2.53 3.82
CA THR A 190 3.46 -3.03 3.31
C THR A 190 3.59 -4.53 3.52
N LEU A 191 3.98 -5.25 2.46
CA LEU A 191 4.37 -6.66 2.49
C LEU A 191 5.84 -6.77 2.03
N LEU A 192 6.63 -7.60 2.70
CA LEU A 192 7.94 -8.02 2.20
C LEU A 192 7.79 -9.30 1.39
N TRP A 193 8.32 -9.30 0.17
CA TRP A 193 8.27 -10.43 -0.74
C TRP A 193 9.69 -10.86 -1.12
N PHE A 194 9.93 -12.17 -1.09
CA PHE A 194 11.21 -12.80 -1.39
C PHE A 194 11.04 -13.68 -2.61
N GLN A 195 11.90 -13.49 -3.62
CA GLN A 195 11.93 -14.39 -4.76
C GLN A 195 12.75 -15.64 -4.40
N GLU A 196 12.09 -16.77 -4.17
CA GLU A 196 12.79 -18.03 -3.95
C GLU A 196 13.22 -18.61 -5.31
N VAL A 197 14.49 -18.48 -5.66
CA VAL A 197 15.07 -19.15 -6.84
C VAL A 197 15.22 -20.63 -6.52
N ARG A 198 14.23 -21.45 -6.88
CA ARG A 198 14.33 -22.92 -6.71
C ARG A 198 15.45 -23.45 -7.59
N ARG A 199 16.61 -23.74 -6.99
CA ARG A 199 17.69 -24.51 -7.63
C ARG A 199 17.14 -25.88 -8.05
N ARG A 200 17.07 -26.15 -9.36
CA ARG A 200 17.09 -27.54 -9.84
C ARG A 200 18.53 -28.03 -9.75
N SER A 201 18.93 -28.51 -8.57
CA SER A 201 20.13 -29.32 -8.44
C SER A 201 19.85 -30.67 -9.11
N THR A 202 20.16 -30.80 -10.40
CA THR A 202 20.25 -32.12 -11.04
C THR A 202 21.50 -32.78 -10.49
N VAL A 203 21.36 -33.58 -9.43
CA VAL A 203 22.42 -34.48 -9.00
C VAL A 203 22.48 -35.60 -10.04
N VAL A 204 23.41 -35.48 -10.98
CA VAL A 204 23.83 -36.62 -11.80
C VAL A 204 24.70 -37.48 -10.90
N ILE A 205 24.12 -38.54 -10.35
CA ILE A 205 24.90 -39.65 -9.81
C ILE A 205 25.40 -40.42 -11.02
N SER A 206 26.66 -40.18 -11.40
CA SER A 206 27.42 -41.06 -12.28
C SER A 206 28.01 -42.21 -11.49
#